data_AF-A0A8T4ZNI8-F1
#
_entry.id   AF-A0A8T4ZNI8-F1
#
_cell.length_a   1.000
_cell.length_b   1.000
_cell.length_c   1.000
_cell.angle_alpha   90.00
_cell.angle_beta   90.00
_cell.angle_gamma   90.00
#
_symmetry.space_group_name_H-M   'P 1'
#
loop_
_entity.id
_entity.type
_entity.pdbx_description
1 polymer ?
#
loop_
_entity_poly.entity_id
_entity_poly.type
_entity_poly.pdbx_seq_one_letter_code
_entity_poly.pdbx_strand_id
1 'polypeptide(L)'
;MKGAFVFFLIAALSLGIFHFSISEGMNENFHATLALPKETPREPMPENFTTDEYFDATNPYSNDEFPSATTSFSEREASNPIYVLIAGDEEERAILRFVGMVMFPWLGYATMQIERGDEALVANFGIDIRILGFIEWDSNDNLKSMYELWYDLESKTCQYLRTDYQGYWTDYVDAIIGITAQDTPDDFRPIAGLTPGTPYLNEGRTITLLKWQVYWADDNLVQHEVSHLFYEDDHSPPQTPDPCCIMASHPHFQTWICEDGYFWSVFNDIPCAYTSYSWCNEVECYNVMNNHHSHYENGDLSAVYLLYWHNPYITHPMTMCYWFDENKETVTIEVKSGPASATTR
;
A
#
# COMPACT_ATOMS: atom_id res chain seq x y z
N MET A 1 -70.32 29.22 -24.89
CA MET A 1 -69.76 30.40 -24.19
C MET A 1 -68.48 29.93 -23.52
N LYS A 2 -67.33 30.07 -24.17
CA LYS A 2 -66.35 31.19 -24.09
C LYS A 2 -65.73 31.37 -22.69
N GLY A 3 -64.40 31.25 -22.64
CA GLY A 3 -63.48 31.64 -21.54
C GLY A 3 -62.96 30.41 -20.78
N ALA A 4 -61.76 29.84 -20.96
CA ALA A 4 -60.42 30.38 -21.17
C ALA A 4 -59.94 31.30 -20.03
N PHE A 5 -59.18 30.75 -19.08
CA PHE A 5 -58.01 31.40 -18.49
C PHE A 5 -57.00 30.34 -18.01
N VAL A 6 -55.80 30.47 -18.54
CA VAL A 6 -54.59 29.69 -18.28
C VAL A 6 -53.72 30.53 -17.33
N PHE A 7 -53.08 29.95 -16.31
CA PHE A 7 -51.62 30.00 -16.06
C PHE A 7 -51.20 29.65 -14.61
N PHE A 8 -50.01 29.00 -14.54
CA PHE A 8 -49.14 28.62 -13.40
C PHE A 8 -49.49 27.30 -12.69
N LEU A 9 -48.87 26.14 -12.97
CA LEU A 9 -47.44 25.75 -13.10
C LEU A 9 -46.70 25.71 -11.75
N ILE A 10 -46.31 24.47 -11.36
CA ILE A 10 -45.15 24.01 -10.55
C ILE A 10 -45.47 23.21 -9.26
N ALA A 11 -44.79 22.06 -9.18
CA ALA A 11 -44.54 21.12 -8.07
C ALA A 11 -45.71 20.19 -7.68
N ALA A 12 -45.81 18.94 -8.14
CA ALA A 12 -44.79 17.87 -8.09
C ALA A 12 -44.17 17.71 -6.70
N LEU A 13 -45.00 17.29 -5.74
CA LEU A 13 -44.59 16.66 -4.47
C LEU A 13 -45.74 15.77 -3.98
N SER A 14 -46.08 14.76 -4.78
CA SER A 14 -46.78 13.59 -4.30
C SER A 14 -45.79 12.76 -3.50
N LEU A 15 -45.60 13.12 -2.22
CA LEU A 15 -45.04 12.25 -1.22
C LEU A 15 -45.91 10.99 -1.17
N GLY A 16 -45.33 9.88 -1.60
CA GLY A 16 -45.81 8.55 -1.28
C GLY A 16 -45.76 8.38 0.23
N ILE A 17 -46.94 8.41 0.85
CA ILE A 17 -47.14 7.97 2.22
C ILE A 17 -46.98 6.45 2.21
N PHE A 18 -45.78 5.97 2.55
CA PHE A 18 -45.60 4.60 3.01
C PHE A 18 -46.23 4.48 4.40
N HIS A 19 -47.38 3.80 4.46
CA HIS A 19 -47.88 3.22 5.72
C HIS A 19 -47.05 1.97 6.04
N PHE A 20 -46.03 2.13 6.87
CA PHE A 20 -45.49 1.01 7.65
C PHE A 20 -46.17 1.03 9.02
N SER A 21 -47.03 0.04 9.24
CA SER A 21 -47.63 -0.24 10.55
C SER A 21 -46.62 -1.08 11.34
N ILE A 22 -45.89 -0.46 12.27
CA ILE A 22 -45.06 -1.18 13.25
C ILE A 22 -45.87 -1.27 14.54
N SER A 23 -46.10 -2.52 14.94
CA SER A 23 -46.71 -2.94 16.19
C SER A 23 -46.00 -2.37 17.40
N GLU A 24 -46.78 -1.86 18.35
CA GLU A 24 -46.35 -1.51 19.71
C GLU A 24 -45.72 -2.71 20.42
N GLY A 25 -44.68 -2.42 21.19
CA GLY A 25 -44.18 -3.33 22.22
C GLY A 25 -42.67 -3.33 22.33
N MET A 26 -42.10 -2.34 23.01
CA MET A 26 -41.19 -2.54 24.15
C MET A 26 -40.67 -1.19 24.64
N ASN A 27 -41.01 -0.92 25.89
CA ASN A 27 -40.57 0.21 26.69
C ASN A 27 -39.41 -0.32 27.54
N GLU A 28 -38.17 0.03 27.23
CA GLU A 28 -37.03 -0.07 28.14
C GLU A 28 -35.89 0.82 27.62
N ASN A 29 -35.48 1.77 28.46
CA ASN A 29 -34.40 2.71 28.19
C ASN A 29 -33.07 1.97 28.01
N PHE A 30 -32.60 1.84 26.77
CA PHE A 30 -31.26 1.34 26.47
C PHE A 30 -30.26 2.50 26.52
N HIS A 31 -29.70 2.77 27.71
CA HIS A 31 -28.46 3.52 27.83
C HIS A 31 -27.30 2.54 27.65
N ALA A 32 -26.82 2.38 26.42
CA ALA A 32 -25.55 1.72 26.17
C ALA A 32 -24.42 2.73 26.41
N THR A 33 -23.83 2.70 27.60
CA THR A 33 -22.48 3.25 27.79
C THR A 33 -21.51 2.16 27.33
N LEU A 34 -20.95 2.31 26.12
CA LEU A 34 -19.79 1.50 25.71
C LEU A 34 -18.65 1.81 26.70
N ALA A 35 -18.39 0.88 27.61
CA ALA A 35 -17.17 0.92 28.41
C ALA A 35 -15.99 0.71 27.45
N LEU A 36 -15.09 1.70 27.41
CA LEU A 36 -13.81 1.57 26.73
C LEU A 36 -13.08 0.29 27.22
N PRO A 37 -12.31 -0.40 26.35
CA PRO A 37 -11.58 -1.59 26.73
C PRO A 37 -10.69 -1.35 27.95
N LYS A 38 -10.53 -2.39 28.77
CA LYS A 38 -9.68 -2.38 29.96
C LYS A 38 -8.25 -2.01 29.54
N GLU A 39 -7.76 -0.88 30.06
CA GLU A 39 -6.54 -0.19 29.64
C GLU A 39 -5.35 -1.15 29.42
N THR A 40 -4.91 -1.25 28.17
CA THR A 40 -3.52 -1.60 27.82
C THR A 40 -2.63 -0.48 28.39
N PRO A 41 -1.46 -0.77 28.99
CA PRO A 41 -0.55 0.28 29.42
C PRO A 41 -0.14 1.11 28.20
N ARG A 42 -0.72 2.31 28.09
CA ARG A 42 -0.35 3.30 27.09
C ARG A 42 0.80 4.09 27.70
N GLU A 43 1.89 4.27 26.96
CA GLU A 43 2.81 5.34 27.32
C GLU A 43 1.98 6.62 27.44
N PRO A 44 2.14 7.41 28.52
CA PRO A 44 1.41 8.65 28.64
C PRO A 44 1.83 9.50 27.43
N MET A 45 0.89 9.74 26.51
CA MET A 45 1.06 10.82 25.54
C MET A 45 1.46 12.06 26.34
N PRO A 46 2.46 12.83 25.90
CA PRO A 46 2.80 14.09 26.53
C PRO A 46 1.52 14.87 26.82
N GLU A 47 1.37 15.44 28.03
CA GLU A 47 0.13 16.02 28.57
C GLU A 47 -0.54 17.12 27.71
N ASN A 48 -0.02 17.41 26.52
CA ASN A 48 -0.49 18.45 25.59
C ASN A 48 -0.97 17.93 24.22
N PHE A 49 -1.11 16.63 23.97
CA PHE A 49 -1.46 16.10 22.62
C PHE A 49 -2.93 15.71 22.40
N THR A 50 -3.83 16.03 23.35
CA THR A 50 -5.29 15.99 23.11
C THR A 50 -5.78 17.41 22.84
N THR A 51 -5.39 17.97 21.71
CA THR A 51 -6.07 19.16 21.20
C THR A 51 -7.42 18.71 20.62
N ASP A 52 -8.49 19.48 20.83
CA ASP A 52 -9.76 19.33 20.09
C ASP A 52 -9.59 19.68 18.59
N GLU A 53 -8.34 19.77 18.13
CA GLU A 53 -7.95 20.13 16.77
C GLU A 53 -7.78 18.85 15.96
N TYR A 54 -8.18 18.91 14.69
CA TYR A 54 -8.05 17.79 13.77
C TYR A 54 -6.57 17.52 13.46
N PHE A 55 -6.23 16.28 13.16
CA PHE A 55 -4.92 15.94 12.61
C PHE A 55 -4.94 16.20 11.10
N ASP A 56 -4.13 17.14 10.62
CA ASP A 56 -3.96 17.36 9.18
C ASP A 56 -2.97 16.34 8.62
N ALA A 57 -3.50 15.38 7.87
CA ALA A 57 -2.73 14.33 7.20
C ALA A 57 -2.53 14.65 5.71
N THR A 58 -2.96 15.82 5.22
CA THR A 58 -2.81 16.17 3.80
C THR A 58 -1.37 15.98 3.32
N ASN A 59 -1.18 15.20 2.25
CA ASN A 59 0.13 15.02 1.62
C ASN A 59 0.77 16.39 1.30
N PRO A 60 1.88 16.77 1.98
CA PRO A 60 2.50 18.07 1.78
C PRO A 60 3.25 18.20 0.44
N TYR A 61 3.38 17.10 -0.30
CA TYR A 61 4.03 17.04 -1.61
C TYR A 61 3.03 17.03 -2.76
N SER A 62 1.73 16.99 -2.47
CA SER A 62 0.72 17.04 -3.50
C SER A 62 0.72 18.39 -4.22
N ASN A 63 0.84 18.32 -5.55
CA ASN A 63 0.60 19.50 -6.38
C ASN A 63 -0.91 19.55 -6.65
N ASP A 64 -1.63 20.44 -5.98
CA ASP A 64 -3.08 20.64 -6.08
C ASP A 64 -3.59 20.74 -7.54
N GLU A 65 -3.84 19.60 -8.18
CA GLU A 65 -4.68 19.35 -9.35
C GLU A 65 -4.55 17.86 -9.67
N PHE A 66 -5.58 17.06 -9.34
CA PHE A 66 -5.69 15.60 -9.56
C PHE A 66 -4.68 15.06 -10.60
N PRO A 67 -3.64 14.32 -10.17
CA PRO A 67 -2.54 13.98 -11.04
C PRO A 67 -3.07 13.19 -12.25
N SER A 68 -2.74 13.67 -13.44
CA SER A 68 -2.81 12.85 -14.63
C SER A 68 -1.55 11.98 -14.62
N ALA A 69 -1.72 10.65 -14.62
CA ALA A 69 -0.64 9.66 -14.70
C ALA A 69 0.30 9.79 -15.93
N THR A 70 0.17 10.86 -16.71
CA THR A 70 0.85 11.07 -18.00
C THR A 70 1.38 12.49 -18.22
N THR A 71 1.25 13.41 -17.26
CA THR A 71 1.67 14.82 -17.44
C THR A 71 3.13 15.07 -17.04
N SER A 72 3.74 16.04 -17.73
CA SER A 72 5.20 16.23 -17.88
C SER A 72 6.01 16.17 -16.59
N PHE A 73 6.94 15.22 -16.55
CA PHE A 73 7.79 14.94 -15.41
C PHE A 73 8.87 16.00 -15.19
N SER A 74 9.18 16.32 -13.94
CA SER A 74 10.39 17.06 -13.59
C SER A 74 11.63 16.19 -13.83
N GLU A 75 12.80 16.79 -14.13
CA GLU A 75 14.06 16.02 -14.28
C GLU A 75 14.41 15.21 -13.01
N ARG A 76 13.83 15.57 -11.86
CA ARG A 76 13.99 14.87 -10.59
C ARG A 76 13.11 13.62 -10.49
N GLU A 77 11.91 13.62 -11.06
CA GLU A 77 11.02 12.45 -11.15
C GLU A 77 11.62 11.37 -12.05
N ALA A 78 12.36 11.76 -13.10
CA ALA A 78 12.90 10.80 -14.05
C ALA A 78 14.15 10.03 -13.56
N SER A 79 14.70 10.31 -12.37
CA SER A 79 16.03 9.78 -12.02
C SER A 79 16.01 8.31 -11.62
N ASN A 80 15.00 7.85 -10.87
CA ASN A 80 14.98 6.49 -10.32
C ASN A 80 13.60 5.82 -10.51
N PRO A 81 13.21 5.50 -11.75
CA PRO A 81 11.93 4.85 -11.99
C PRO A 81 11.93 3.41 -11.43
N ILE A 82 10.82 3.00 -10.83
CA ILE A 82 10.45 1.61 -10.60
C ILE A 82 9.22 1.29 -11.44
N TYR A 83 9.35 0.36 -12.39
CA TYR A 83 8.25 0.02 -13.28
C TYR A 83 7.35 -1.06 -12.68
N VAL A 84 6.11 -0.70 -12.37
CA VAL A 84 5.21 -1.55 -11.59
C VAL A 84 4.04 -2.02 -12.43
N LEU A 85 3.74 -3.32 -12.35
CA LEU A 85 2.50 -3.89 -12.85
C LEU A 85 1.50 -4.04 -11.71
N ILE A 86 0.28 -3.55 -11.89
CA ILE A 86 -0.75 -3.56 -10.85
C ILE A 86 -1.71 -4.72 -11.07
N ALA A 87 -1.84 -5.61 -10.09
CA ALA A 87 -2.71 -6.77 -10.14
C ALA A 87 -3.94 -6.57 -9.24
N GLY A 88 -5.10 -6.35 -9.86
CA GLY A 88 -6.35 -6.12 -9.13
C GLY A 88 -7.15 -7.40 -8.94
N ASP A 89 -7.40 -7.74 -7.68
CA ASP A 89 -8.28 -8.82 -7.23
C ASP A 89 -9.74 -8.58 -7.60
N GLU A 90 -10.54 -9.62 -7.83
CA GLU A 90 -11.95 -9.49 -8.22
C GLU A 90 -12.80 -8.75 -7.18
N GLU A 91 -12.53 -8.94 -5.89
CA GLU A 91 -13.21 -8.26 -4.78
C GLU A 91 -12.99 -6.75 -4.88
N GLU A 92 -11.75 -6.30 -5.06
CA GLU A 92 -11.47 -4.86 -5.16
C GLU A 92 -12.00 -4.28 -6.47
N ARG A 93 -11.85 -5.00 -7.58
CA ARG A 93 -12.31 -4.53 -8.89
C ARG A 93 -13.82 -4.33 -8.94
N ALA A 94 -14.58 -5.01 -8.09
CA ALA A 94 -16.02 -4.86 -7.95
C ALA A 94 -16.45 -3.66 -7.06
N ILE A 95 -15.52 -3.04 -6.33
CA ILE A 95 -15.81 -1.95 -5.39
C ILE A 95 -15.75 -0.58 -6.10
N LEU A 96 -16.71 0.27 -5.74
CA LEU A 96 -16.69 1.70 -6.06
C LEU A 96 -16.26 2.46 -4.80
N ARG A 97 -15.13 3.15 -4.88
CA ARG A 97 -14.55 3.90 -3.78
C ARG A 97 -15.06 5.34 -3.82
N PHE A 98 -15.31 5.94 -2.67
CA PHE A 98 -15.83 7.30 -2.57
C PHE A 98 -14.82 8.22 -1.88
N VAL A 99 -14.55 9.36 -2.51
CA VAL A 99 -13.74 10.45 -1.95
C VAL A 99 -14.61 11.70 -1.93
N GLY A 100 -15.05 12.09 -0.74
CA GLY A 100 -16.08 13.12 -0.60
C GLY A 100 -17.36 12.74 -1.34
N MET A 101 -17.70 13.48 -2.41
CA MET A 101 -18.87 13.23 -3.26
C MET A 101 -18.53 12.58 -4.60
N VAL A 102 -17.25 12.31 -4.87
CA VAL A 102 -16.78 11.75 -6.13
C VAL A 102 -16.63 10.24 -5.97
N MET A 103 -17.10 9.50 -6.96
CA MET A 103 -17.02 8.05 -7.02
C MET A 103 -15.94 7.63 -8.01
N PHE A 104 -15.03 6.79 -7.56
CA PHE A 104 -13.92 6.27 -8.35
C PHE A 104 -14.15 4.78 -8.64
N PRO A 105 -14.05 4.36 -9.92
CA PRO A 105 -13.87 2.95 -10.22
C PRO A 105 -12.50 2.48 -9.74
N TRP A 106 -12.34 1.16 -9.57
CA TRP A 106 -11.11 0.55 -9.04
C TRP A 106 -9.83 1.11 -9.70
N LEU A 107 -9.77 1.17 -11.05
CA LEU A 107 -8.60 1.70 -11.78
C LEU A 107 -8.29 3.14 -11.39
N GLY A 108 -9.32 3.99 -11.35
CA GLY A 108 -9.14 5.40 -11.02
C GLY A 108 -8.68 5.59 -9.58
N TYR A 109 -9.22 4.80 -8.65
CA TYR A 109 -8.81 4.85 -7.25
C TYR A 109 -7.40 4.31 -7.03
N ALA A 110 -7.06 3.17 -7.64
CA ALA A 110 -5.72 2.57 -7.56
C ALA A 110 -4.66 3.50 -8.16
N THR A 111 -4.87 4.05 -9.36
CA THR A 111 -3.97 5.05 -9.93
C THR A 111 -3.82 6.23 -8.99
N MET A 112 -4.92 6.82 -8.53
CA MET A 112 -4.87 7.99 -7.66
C MET A 112 -4.07 7.73 -6.37
N GLN A 113 -4.29 6.62 -5.67
CA GLN A 113 -3.58 6.35 -4.41
C GLN A 113 -2.10 6.01 -4.63
N ILE A 114 -1.77 5.31 -5.72
CA ILE A 114 -0.37 5.02 -6.04
C ILE A 114 0.38 6.29 -6.40
N GLU A 115 -0.20 7.18 -7.21
CA GLU A 115 0.41 8.46 -7.59
C GLU A 115 0.55 9.39 -6.39
N ARG A 116 -0.45 9.44 -5.48
CA ARG A 116 -0.32 10.19 -4.20
C ARG A 116 0.81 9.62 -3.34
N GLY A 117 0.95 8.30 -3.28
CA GLY A 117 2.06 7.65 -2.57
C GLY A 117 3.42 7.93 -3.22
N ASP A 118 3.46 7.99 -4.54
CA ASP A 118 4.65 8.29 -5.33
C ASP A 118 5.19 9.70 -5.06
N GLU A 119 4.34 10.72 -4.95
CA GLU A 119 4.74 12.12 -4.74
C GLU A 119 5.72 12.29 -3.56
N ALA A 120 5.48 11.59 -2.46
CA ALA A 120 6.35 11.64 -1.29
C ALA A 120 7.68 10.88 -1.52
N LEU A 121 7.64 9.72 -2.19
CA LEU A 121 8.82 8.93 -2.53
C LEU A 121 9.75 9.71 -3.49
N VAL A 122 9.19 10.34 -4.52
CA VAL A 122 9.89 11.23 -5.45
C VAL A 122 10.50 12.42 -4.70
N ALA A 123 9.70 13.10 -3.88
CA ALA A 123 10.13 14.31 -3.18
C ALA A 123 11.27 14.04 -2.20
N ASN A 124 11.34 12.86 -1.60
CA ASN A 124 12.35 12.50 -0.61
C ASN A 124 13.56 11.78 -1.24
N PHE A 125 13.35 10.84 -2.17
CA PHE A 125 14.40 9.92 -2.65
C PHE A 125 14.60 9.93 -4.17
N GLY A 126 13.73 10.59 -4.93
CA GLY A 126 13.70 10.54 -6.39
C GLY A 126 13.20 9.19 -6.95
N ILE A 127 12.64 8.34 -6.09
CA ILE A 127 12.00 7.07 -6.48
C ILE A 127 10.65 7.40 -7.10
N ASP A 128 10.44 6.97 -8.34
CA ASP A 128 9.25 7.28 -9.12
C ASP A 128 8.54 5.98 -9.57
N ILE A 129 7.32 5.76 -9.11
CA ILE A 129 6.50 4.60 -9.43
C ILE A 129 5.87 4.76 -10.81
N ARG A 130 6.43 4.06 -11.80
CA ARG A 130 5.94 4.03 -13.17
C ARG A 130 4.94 2.90 -13.38
N ILE A 131 3.64 3.20 -13.34
CA ILE A 131 2.60 2.20 -13.60
C ILE A 131 2.64 1.73 -15.06
N LEU A 132 3.13 0.51 -15.30
CA LEU A 132 3.15 -0.11 -16.62
C LEU A 132 1.75 -0.43 -17.11
N GLY A 133 0.87 -0.89 -16.23
CA GLY A 133 -0.50 -1.23 -16.57
C GLY A 133 -1.20 -1.98 -15.46
N PHE A 134 -2.40 -2.44 -15.77
CA PHE A 134 -3.26 -3.16 -14.84
C PHE A 134 -3.59 -4.54 -15.42
N ILE A 135 -3.45 -5.57 -14.58
CA ILE A 135 -3.85 -6.94 -14.88
C ILE A 135 -4.90 -7.41 -13.89
N GLU A 136 -5.66 -8.42 -14.32
CA GLU A 136 -6.60 -9.12 -13.45
C GLU A 136 -5.84 -10.18 -12.66
N TRP A 137 -6.06 -10.21 -11.36
CA TRP A 137 -5.75 -11.34 -10.50
C TRP A 137 -7.10 -11.88 -10.03
N ASP A 138 -7.37 -13.14 -10.35
CA ASP A 138 -8.51 -13.89 -9.84
C ASP A 138 -7.96 -14.65 -8.65
N SER A 139 -8.16 -14.17 -7.41
CA SER A 139 -7.50 -14.75 -6.25
C SER A 139 -8.15 -16.08 -5.85
N ASN A 140 -8.11 -16.48 -4.58
CA ASN A 140 -8.83 -17.67 -4.15
C ASN A 140 -9.58 -17.31 -2.88
N ASP A 141 -10.91 -17.24 -3.01
CA ASP A 141 -11.86 -16.80 -1.98
C ASP A 141 -11.79 -17.66 -0.71
N ASN A 142 -11.15 -18.84 -0.78
CA ASN A 142 -10.98 -19.73 0.37
C ASN A 142 -9.75 -19.41 1.22
N LEU A 143 -8.84 -18.56 0.74
CA LEU A 143 -7.66 -18.12 1.50
C LEU A 143 -8.11 -17.09 2.55
N LYS A 144 -7.52 -17.17 3.74
CA LYS A 144 -8.04 -16.42 4.90
C LYS A 144 -6.97 -15.62 5.64
N SER A 145 -5.75 -15.58 5.10
CA SER A 145 -4.65 -14.78 5.62
C SER A 145 -4.00 -13.98 4.51
N MET A 146 -3.46 -12.80 4.84
CA MET A 146 -2.72 -11.97 3.87
C MET A 146 -1.49 -12.69 3.32
N TYR A 147 -0.85 -13.54 4.13
CA TYR A 147 0.29 -14.35 3.67
C TYR A 147 -0.11 -15.37 2.60
N GLU A 148 -1.22 -16.08 2.77
CA GLU A 148 -1.73 -17.02 1.76
C GLU A 148 -2.07 -16.29 0.46
N LEU A 149 -2.73 -15.13 0.55
CA LEU A 149 -3.06 -14.31 -0.60
C LEU A 149 -1.80 -13.81 -1.32
N TRP A 150 -0.77 -13.42 -0.58
CA TRP A 150 0.49 -12.99 -1.17
C TRP A 150 1.19 -14.13 -1.94
N TYR A 151 1.19 -15.35 -1.40
CA TYR A 151 1.70 -16.52 -2.13
C TYR A 151 0.84 -16.87 -3.36
N ASP A 152 -0.47 -16.69 -3.29
CA ASP A 152 -1.36 -16.89 -4.44
C ASP A 152 -1.08 -15.86 -5.54
N LEU A 153 -1.01 -14.56 -5.19
CA LEU A 153 -0.62 -13.47 -6.07
C LEU A 153 0.70 -13.79 -6.76
N GLU A 154 1.73 -14.14 -5.98
CA GLU A 154 3.03 -14.50 -6.52
C GLU A 154 2.92 -15.65 -7.52
N SER A 155 2.26 -16.74 -7.14
CA SER A 155 2.16 -17.93 -7.99
C SER A 155 1.48 -17.65 -9.33
N LYS A 156 0.57 -16.67 -9.38
CA LYS A 156 -0.24 -16.33 -10.56
C LYS A 156 0.32 -15.18 -11.38
N THR A 157 1.21 -14.37 -10.83
CA THR A 157 1.70 -13.14 -11.48
C THR A 157 3.21 -13.05 -11.60
N CYS A 158 3.99 -13.87 -10.89
CA CYS A 158 5.45 -13.81 -10.91
C CYS A 158 6.06 -13.96 -12.31
N GLN A 159 5.37 -14.58 -13.26
CA GLN A 159 5.82 -14.70 -14.65
C GLN A 159 5.96 -13.35 -15.37
N TYR A 160 5.36 -12.27 -14.84
CA TYR A 160 5.50 -10.92 -15.39
C TYR A 160 6.78 -10.23 -14.90
N LEU A 161 7.30 -10.57 -13.72
CA LEU A 161 8.51 -9.94 -13.19
C LEU A 161 9.68 -10.10 -14.16
N ARG A 162 10.40 -8.99 -14.39
CA ARG A 162 11.54 -8.91 -15.30
C ARG A 162 11.23 -9.31 -16.75
N THR A 163 9.96 -9.23 -17.14
CA THR A 163 9.57 -9.37 -18.55
C THR A 163 9.20 -8.03 -19.13
N ASP A 164 9.53 -7.83 -20.41
CA ASP A 164 9.11 -6.65 -21.16
C ASP A 164 7.58 -6.62 -21.23
N TYR A 165 6.99 -5.53 -20.75
CA TYR A 165 5.55 -5.34 -20.73
C TYR A 165 5.16 -4.13 -21.56
N GLN A 166 4.28 -4.35 -22.53
CA GLN A 166 3.80 -3.31 -23.45
C GLN A 166 2.48 -2.74 -22.95
N GLY A 167 2.57 -1.80 -22.00
CA GLY A 167 1.42 -1.14 -21.40
C GLY A 167 1.41 0.36 -21.71
N TYR A 168 1.16 1.18 -20.68
CA TYR A 168 1.27 2.64 -20.76
C TYR A 168 2.72 3.08 -21.01
N TRP A 169 3.65 2.35 -20.43
CA TRP A 169 5.08 2.40 -20.72
C TRP A 169 5.52 1.06 -21.33
N THR A 170 6.68 1.06 -22.00
CA THR A 170 7.32 -0.18 -22.49
C THR A 170 8.63 -0.33 -21.76
N ASP A 171 8.64 -1.19 -20.76
CA ASP A 171 9.83 -1.53 -19.98
C ASP A 171 9.65 -2.90 -19.31
N TYR A 172 10.69 -3.36 -18.61
CA TYR A 172 10.64 -4.54 -17.77
C TYR A 172 9.80 -4.29 -16.51
N VAL A 173 9.01 -5.28 -16.10
CA VAL A 173 8.29 -5.21 -14.82
C VAL A 173 9.28 -5.35 -13.66
N ASP A 174 9.50 -4.28 -12.91
CA ASP A 174 10.37 -4.28 -11.75
C ASP A 174 9.73 -4.82 -10.49
N ALA A 175 8.45 -4.51 -10.31
CA ALA A 175 7.67 -4.99 -9.18
C ALA A 175 6.23 -5.23 -9.58
N ILE A 176 5.55 -6.04 -8.79
CA ILE A 176 4.10 -6.24 -8.90
C ILE A 176 3.47 -5.75 -7.61
N ILE A 177 2.45 -4.91 -7.73
CA ILE A 177 1.61 -4.53 -6.59
C ILE A 177 0.25 -5.19 -6.79
N GLY A 178 -0.06 -6.17 -5.94
CA GLY A 178 -1.37 -6.77 -5.80
C GLY A 178 -2.27 -5.90 -4.92
N ILE A 179 -3.54 -5.85 -5.29
CA ILE A 179 -4.56 -5.02 -4.67
C ILE A 179 -5.76 -5.90 -4.37
N THR A 180 -6.11 -6.07 -3.09
CA THR A 180 -7.24 -6.89 -2.65
C THR A 180 -8.22 -6.14 -1.74
N ALA A 181 -9.45 -6.62 -1.70
CA ALA A 181 -10.42 -6.32 -0.64
C ALA A 181 -10.90 -7.59 0.09
N GLN A 182 -10.31 -8.75 -0.19
CA GLN A 182 -10.68 -10.02 0.42
C GLN A 182 -10.47 -9.99 1.93
N ASP A 183 -11.44 -10.55 2.65
CA ASP A 183 -11.36 -10.69 4.11
C ASP A 183 -10.34 -11.74 4.53
N THR A 184 -9.52 -11.40 5.52
CA THR A 184 -8.43 -12.25 6.03
C THR A 184 -8.61 -12.54 7.52
N PRO A 185 -9.67 -13.29 7.91
CA PRO A 185 -10.03 -13.47 9.31
C PRO A 185 -9.05 -14.33 10.12
N ASP A 186 -8.16 -15.08 9.46
CA ASP A 186 -7.18 -15.94 10.14
C ASP A 186 -5.91 -15.16 10.53
N ASP A 187 -5.76 -13.91 10.05
CA ASP A 187 -4.67 -13.04 10.51
C ASP A 187 -4.86 -12.67 11.98
N PHE A 188 -3.83 -12.91 12.79
CA PHE A 188 -3.88 -12.63 14.23
C PHE A 188 -4.11 -11.13 14.55
N ARG A 189 -3.69 -10.26 13.63
CA ARG A 189 -3.93 -8.83 13.62
C ARG A 189 -4.25 -8.42 12.18
N PRO A 190 -5.06 -7.38 11.96
CA PRO A 190 -5.26 -6.84 10.62
C PRO A 190 -3.90 -6.50 9.97
N ILE A 191 -3.65 -7.05 8.79
CA ILE A 191 -2.50 -6.73 7.95
C ILE A 191 -3.06 -6.00 6.73
N ALA A 192 -2.68 -4.73 6.54
CA ALA A 192 -3.12 -3.96 5.38
C ALA A 192 -2.15 -4.05 4.22
N GLY A 193 -0.88 -4.38 4.47
CA GLY A 193 0.13 -4.51 3.44
C GLY A 193 1.12 -5.61 3.78
N LEU A 194 1.71 -6.20 2.74
CA LEU A 194 2.69 -7.24 2.85
C LEU A 194 3.67 -7.16 1.69
N THR A 195 4.89 -6.71 1.99
CA THR A 195 6.06 -6.81 1.13
C THR A 195 7.02 -7.92 1.62
N PRO A 196 7.71 -8.63 0.72
CA PRO A 196 8.70 -9.64 1.04
C PRO A 196 9.84 -9.07 1.88
N GLY A 197 10.24 -9.82 2.90
CA GLY A 197 11.46 -9.50 3.65
C GLY A 197 12.72 -9.67 2.80
N THR A 198 13.83 -9.12 3.31
CA THR A 198 15.17 -9.12 2.70
C THR A 198 15.59 -10.44 2.01
N PRO A 199 15.39 -11.65 2.56
CA PRO A 199 15.77 -12.88 1.86
C PRO A 199 15.07 -13.07 0.51
N TYR A 200 13.79 -12.74 0.42
CA TYR A 200 13.01 -12.87 -0.82
C TYR A 200 13.30 -11.73 -1.80
N LEU A 201 13.56 -10.53 -1.30
CA LEU A 201 14.03 -9.42 -2.14
C LEU A 201 15.37 -9.74 -2.82
N ASN A 202 16.30 -10.36 -2.08
CA ASN A 202 17.56 -10.84 -2.64
C ASN A 202 17.37 -11.95 -3.71
N GLU A 203 16.23 -12.63 -3.72
CA GLU A 203 15.84 -13.59 -4.76
C GLU A 203 15.13 -12.90 -5.95
N GLY A 204 14.99 -11.57 -5.92
CA GLY A 204 14.29 -10.77 -6.91
C GLY A 204 12.76 -10.90 -6.85
N ARG A 205 12.22 -11.40 -5.73
CA ARG A 205 10.77 -11.49 -5.49
C ARG A 205 10.28 -10.13 -5.02
N THR A 206 10.01 -9.24 -5.96
CA THR A 206 9.58 -7.85 -5.72
C THR A 206 8.07 -7.73 -5.91
N ILE A 207 7.32 -8.43 -5.06
CA ILE A 207 5.85 -8.48 -5.12
C ILE A 207 5.30 -7.95 -3.82
N THR A 208 4.47 -6.93 -3.87
CA THR A 208 3.82 -6.32 -2.72
C THR A 208 2.32 -6.60 -2.82
N LEU A 209 1.66 -6.92 -1.71
CA LEU A 209 0.21 -7.03 -1.64
C LEU A 209 -0.30 -5.95 -0.68
N LEU A 210 -1.23 -5.10 -1.12
CA LEU A 210 -1.97 -4.23 -0.20
C LEU A 210 -3.48 -4.55 -0.22
N LYS A 211 -4.10 -4.22 0.90
CA LYS A 211 -5.53 -4.33 1.14
C LYS A 211 -6.07 -2.93 1.40
N TRP A 212 -6.86 -2.42 0.47
CA TRP A 212 -7.29 -1.03 0.45
C TRP A 212 -8.29 -0.77 1.58
N GLN A 213 -7.95 0.15 2.47
CA GLN A 213 -8.71 0.47 3.66
C GLN A 213 -9.60 1.69 3.39
N VAL A 214 -8.99 2.85 3.20
CA VAL A 214 -9.66 4.16 3.24
C VAL A 214 -8.81 5.24 2.58
N TYR A 215 -9.48 6.25 2.02
CA TYR A 215 -8.87 7.30 1.22
C TYR A 215 -7.62 7.95 1.82
N TRP A 216 -7.69 8.36 3.09
CA TRP A 216 -6.62 9.10 3.77
C TRP A 216 -5.43 8.23 4.19
N ALA A 217 -5.51 6.91 4.04
CA ALA A 217 -4.48 5.98 4.51
C ALA A 217 -3.81 5.20 3.37
N ASP A 218 -4.53 4.97 2.27
CA ASP A 218 -4.12 3.99 1.25
C ASP A 218 -2.85 4.43 0.49
N ASP A 219 -2.61 5.72 0.31
CA ASP A 219 -1.38 6.25 -0.29
C ASP A 219 -0.18 6.17 0.66
N ASN A 220 -0.37 6.43 1.95
CA ASN A 220 0.67 6.16 2.94
C ASN A 220 0.98 4.65 3.03
N LEU A 221 -0.04 3.79 2.92
CA LEU A 221 0.17 2.34 2.83
C LEU A 221 1.03 1.96 1.62
N VAL A 222 0.83 2.60 0.45
CA VAL A 222 1.71 2.44 -0.70
C VAL A 222 3.14 2.86 -0.35
N GLN A 223 3.34 4.05 0.24
CA GLN A 223 4.67 4.54 0.62
C GLN A 223 5.40 3.58 1.57
N HIS A 224 4.68 3.07 2.57
CA HIS A 224 5.18 2.12 3.56
C HIS A 224 5.65 0.82 2.90
N GLU A 225 4.76 0.17 2.14
CA GLU A 225 5.05 -1.13 1.57
C GLU A 225 6.06 -1.07 0.41
N VAL A 226 6.08 0.04 -0.34
CA VAL A 226 7.11 0.27 -1.37
C VAL A 226 8.46 0.52 -0.72
N SER A 227 8.53 1.18 0.43
CA SER A 227 9.82 1.38 1.14
C SER A 227 10.48 0.04 1.50
N HIS A 228 9.69 -0.99 1.83
CA HIS A 228 10.23 -2.34 2.05
C HIS A 228 10.92 -2.93 0.80
N LEU A 229 10.50 -2.57 -0.43
CA LEU A 229 11.19 -3.00 -1.66
C LEU A 229 12.61 -2.43 -1.80
N PHE A 230 12.96 -1.48 -0.95
CA PHE A 230 14.28 -0.86 -0.81
C PHE A 230 14.98 -1.27 0.49
N TYR A 231 14.65 -2.47 0.99
CA TYR A 231 15.25 -3.11 2.18
C TYR A 231 14.98 -2.38 3.50
N GLU A 232 14.00 -1.48 3.53
CA GLU A 232 13.59 -0.87 4.77
C GLU A 232 12.81 -1.87 5.62
N ASP A 233 13.06 -1.91 6.92
CA ASP A 233 12.32 -2.76 7.85
C ASP A 233 11.33 -1.91 8.65
N ASP A 234 10.22 -2.54 9.05
CA ASP A 234 9.37 -1.99 10.09
C ASP A 234 10.16 -1.82 11.37
N HIS A 235 9.97 -0.68 12.04
CA HIS A 235 10.64 -0.47 13.31
C HIS A 235 9.66 -0.11 14.43
N SER A 236 9.98 -0.63 15.61
CA SER A 236 9.21 -0.42 16.84
C SER A 236 9.74 0.81 17.59
N PRO A 237 8.87 1.57 18.29
CA PRO A 237 9.31 2.65 19.15
C PRO A 237 10.15 2.14 20.35
N PRO A 238 10.94 3.02 20.99
CA PRO A 238 11.09 4.44 20.69
C PRO A 238 12.16 4.71 19.62
N GLN A 239 11.84 5.51 18.63
CA GLN A 239 12.84 6.18 17.81
C GLN A 239 12.97 7.64 18.27
N THR A 240 14.19 8.03 18.60
CA THR A 240 14.56 9.42 18.84
C THR A 240 15.35 9.92 17.63
N PRO A 241 15.07 11.12 17.07
CA PRO A 241 14.21 12.18 17.61
C PRO A 241 12.74 12.12 17.16
N ASP A 242 12.42 11.42 16.07
CA ASP A 242 11.08 11.40 15.47
C ASP A 242 10.36 10.09 15.80
N PRO A 243 9.39 10.08 16.73
CA PRO A 243 8.73 8.86 17.13
C PRO A 243 7.85 8.29 16.01
N CYS A 244 7.39 9.10 15.06
CA CYS A 244 6.47 8.68 14.00
C CYS A 244 7.03 8.98 12.61
N CYS A 245 7.15 7.95 11.80
CA CYS A 245 7.49 8.03 10.39
C CYS A 245 6.63 7.01 9.61
N ILE A 246 6.78 6.96 8.30
CA ILE A 246 6.04 6.02 7.45
C ILE A 246 6.31 4.55 7.80
N MET A 247 7.49 4.20 8.34
CA MET A 247 7.87 2.82 8.72
C MET A 247 7.56 2.46 10.18
N ALA A 248 6.81 3.33 10.86
CA ALA A 248 6.47 3.13 12.26
C ALA A 248 5.34 2.11 12.45
N SER A 249 5.65 1.02 13.14
CA SER A 249 4.71 -0.10 13.43
C SER A 249 3.75 0.13 14.61
N HIS A 250 3.80 1.28 15.28
CA HIS A 250 2.94 1.58 16.44
C HIS A 250 1.76 2.48 16.05
N PRO A 251 0.64 2.41 16.79
CA PRO A 251 -0.51 3.26 16.52
C PRO A 251 -0.65 4.43 17.51
N HIS A 252 -1.39 5.46 17.09
CA HIS A 252 -1.85 6.56 17.92
C HIS A 252 -3.35 6.70 17.89
N PHE A 253 -3.93 7.06 19.03
CA PHE A 253 -5.36 7.31 19.10
C PHE A 253 -5.69 8.62 18.38
N GLN A 254 -6.52 8.55 17.35
CA GLN A 254 -6.95 9.70 16.55
C GLN A 254 -8.48 9.75 16.49
N THR A 255 -9.03 10.96 16.67
CA THR A 255 -10.47 11.20 16.60
C THR A 255 -10.88 11.68 15.21
N TRP A 256 -10.14 12.67 14.67
CA TRP A 256 -10.40 13.30 13.39
C TRP A 256 -9.14 13.42 12.56
N ILE A 257 -9.27 13.13 11.27
CA ILE A 257 -8.25 13.37 10.25
C ILE A 257 -8.82 14.35 9.24
N CYS A 258 -8.02 15.37 8.87
CA CYS A 258 -8.28 16.24 7.74
C CYS A 258 -7.29 15.87 6.63
N GLU A 259 -7.81 15.53 5.45
CA GLU A 259 -7.02 15.15 4.27
C GLU A 259 -7.65 15.83 3.06
N ASP A 260 -6.87 16.62 2.31
CA ASP A 260 -7.31 17.31 1.08
C ASP A 260 -8.59 18.16 1.28
N GLY A 261 -8.70 18.78 2.45
CA GLY A 261 -9.87 19.60 2.83
C GLY A 261 -11.12 18.81 3.23
N TYR A 262 -11.05 17.48 3.29
CA TYR A 262 -12.12 16.61 3.80
C TYR A 262 -11.84 16.19 5.25
N PHE A 263 -12.89 16.12 6.05
CA PHE A 263 -12.81 15.66 7.44
C PHE A 263 -13.34 14.24 7.57
N TRP A 264 -12.55 13.38 8.22
CA TRP A 264 -12.83 11.99 8.45
C TRP A 264 -12.90 11.72 9.95
N SER A 265 -14.01 11.11 10.37
CA SER A 265 -14.21 10.65 11.75
C SER A 265 -13.65 9.25 11.89
N VAL A 266 -12.64 9.06 12.75
CA VAL A 266 -11.92 7.80 12.86
C VAL A 266 -12.14 7.12 14.21
N PHE A 267 -11.91 7.84 15.32
CA PHE A 267 -12.10 7.34 16.70
C PHE A 267 -11.42 5.99 16.98
N ASN A 268 -10.16 5.83 16.59
CA ASN A 268 -9.46 4.55 16.66
C ASN A 268 -7.95 4.73 16.93
N ASP A 269 -7.29 3.64 17.29
CA ASP A 269 -5.82 3.56 17.31
C ASP A 269 -5.35 3.34 15.85
N ILE A 270 -4.79 4.38 15.23
CA ILE A 270 -4.34 4.41 13.83
C ILE A 270 -2.83 4.22 13.74
N PRO A 271 -2.34 3.24 12.95
CA PRO A 271 -0.91 3.08 12.69
C PRO A 271 -0.29 4.38 12.21
N CYS A 272 0.85 4.78 12.80
CA CYS A 272 1.55 6.00 12.40
C CYS A 272 1.95 6.00 10.91
N ALA A 273 2.24 4.81 10.38
CA ALA A 273 2.47 4.58 8.97
C ALA A 273 1.34 5.06 8.06
N TYR A 274 0.09 5.20 8.53
CA TYR A 274 -1.05 5.59 7.71
C TYR A 274 -1.30 7.10 7.65
N THR A 275 -0.55 7.88 8.44
CA THR A 275 -0.79 9.33 8.55
C THR A 275 0.51 10.13 8.54
N SER A 276 1.61 9.55 8.05
CA SER A 276 2.93 10.17 8.03
C SER A 276 3.55 10.12 6.65
N TYR A 277 4.06 11.25 6.17
CA TYR A 277 4.74 11.39 4.87
C TYR A 277 6.24 11.63 5.03
N SER A 278 6.79 11.24 6.19
CA SER A 278 8.21 11.41 6.51
C SER A 278 8.86 10.07 6.84
N TRP A 279 10.14 9.96 6.50
CA TRP A 279 11.04 8.91 6.95
C TRP A 279 11.92 9.50 8.05
N CYS A 280 12.31 8.69 9.05
CA CYS A 280 13.12 9.22 10.15
C CYS A 280 14.51 9.63 9.65
N ASN A 281 14.96 10.80 10.10
CA ASN A 281 16.24 11.37 9.70
C ASN A 281 17.39 10.73 10.50
N GLU A 282 18.42 10.29 9.79
CA GLU A 282 19.81 10.12 10.21
C GLU A 282 20.37 8.71 10.46
N VAL A 283 19.61 7.65 10.80
CA VAL A 283 20.25 6.32 11.03
C VAL A 283 19.54 5.13 10.39
N GLU A 284 18.21 5.12 10.29
CA GLU A 284 17.48 3.93 9.85
C GLU A 284 16.85 4.19 8.47
N CYS A 285 15.66 4.79 8.40
CA CYS A 285 14.91 4.85 7.14
C CYS A 285 15.57 5.60 5.99
N TYR A 286 15.89 6.89 6.19
CA TYR A 286 16.36 7.73 5.09
C TYR A 286 17.67 7.18 4.49
N ASN A 287 18.56 6.66 5.34
CA ASN A 287 19.84 6.13 4.88
C ASN A 287 19.67 4.82 4.11
N VAL A 288 18.84 3.90 4.60
CA VAL A 288 18.58 2.63 3.91
C VAL A 288 17.92 2.91 2.57
N MET A 289 16.87 3.73 2.53
CA MET A 289 16.21 4.15 1.29
C MET A 289 17.20 4.80 0.33
N ASN A 290 17.97 5.80 0.77
CA ASN A 290 18.96 6.48 -0.08
C ASN A 290 20.11 5.58 -0.54
N ASN A 291 20.46 4.53 0.22
CA ASN A 291 21.49 3.57 -0.20
C ASN A 291 20.97 2.55 -1.22
N HIS A 292 19.65 2.34 -1.28
CA HIS A 292 19.03 1.36 -2.18
C HIS A 292 18.18 2.00 -3.29
N HIS A 293 17.99 3.32 -3.30
CA HIS A 293 17.09 4.00 -4.24
C HIS A 293 17.40 3.79 -5.73
N SER A 294 18.63 3.38 -6.07
CA SER A 294 19.08 3.09 -7.44
C SER A 294 19.05 1.60 -7.80
N HIS A 295 18.54 0.74 -6.91
CA HIS A 295 18.54 -0.72 -7.08
C HIS A 295 17.83 -1.19 -8.37
N TYR A 296 16.91 -0.38 -8.90
CA TYR A 296 16.13 -0.67 -10.11
C TYR A 296 16.66 0.04 -11.37
N GLU A 297 17.60 0.98 -11.27
CA GLU A 297 18.04 1.80 -12.42
C GLU A 297 18.87 1.05 -13.48
N ASN A 298 19.55 -0.04 -13.11
CA ASN A 298 20.60 -0.64 -13.95
C ASN A 298 20.36 -2.11 -14.31
N GLY A 299 19.17 -2.65 -14.08
CA GLY A 299 18.89 -4.07 -14.30
C GLY A 299 19.77 -5.00 -13.47
N ASP A 300 20.40 -4.51 -12.39
CA ASP A 300 21.33 -5.24 -11.52
C ASP A 300 20.64 -6.46 -10.86
N LEU A 301 19.34 -6.31 -10.55
CA LEU A 301 18.46 -7.40 -10.13
C LEU A 301 18.33 -8.53 -11.16
N SER A 302 18.43 -8.23 -12.46
CA SER A 302 18.35 -9.25 -13.52
C SER A 302 19.49 -10.25 -13.42
N ALA A 303 20.68 -9.82 -13.00
CA ALA A 303 21.85 -10.71 -12.87
C ALA A 303 21.69 -11.70 -11.70
N VAL A 304 21.14 -11.25 -10.57
CA VAL A 304 20.86 -12.11 -9.40
C VAL A 304 19.69 -13.04 -9.67
N TYR A 305 18.63 -12.56 -10.32
CA TYR A 305 17.42 -13.32 -10.63
C TYR A 305 17.66 -14.46 -11.64
N LEU A 306 18.43 -14.21 -12.71
CA LEU A 306 18.74 -15.22 -13.73
C LEU A 306 19.48 -16.45 -13.15
N LEU A 307 20.21 -16.28 -12.04
CA LEU A 307 20.94 -17.36 -11.38
C LEU A 307 20.03 -18.29 -10.57
N TYR A 308 19.00 -17.76 -9.91
CA TYR A 308 18.07 -18.56 -9.11
C TYR A 308 17.13 -19.38 -9.99
N TRP A 309 16.63 -18.80 -11.08
CA TRP A 309 15.56 -19.44 -11.87
C TRP A 309 16.02 -20.46 -12.90
N HIS A 310 17.24 -20.35 -13.43
CA HIS A 310 17.76 -21.33 -14.39
C HIS A 310 18.21 -22.66 -13.77
N ASN A 311 18.12 -22.84 -12.45
CA ASN A 311 18.41 -24.12 -11.82
C ASN A 311 17.31 -24.56 -10.82
N PRO A 312 16.22 -25.18 -11.32
CA PRO A 312 15.10 -25.65 -10.50
C PRO A 312 15.46 -26.78 -9.50
N TYR A 313 16.73 -27.19 -9.41
CA TYR A 313 17.22 -28.20 -8.46
C TYR A 313 17.92 -27.59 -7.23
N ILE A 314 18.05 -26.27 -7.11
CA ILE A 314 18.62 -25.60 -5.94
C ILE A 314 17.50 -25.32 -4.92
N THR A 315 17.06 -26.36 -4.21
CA THR A 315 16.15 -26.23 -3.06
C THR A 315 16.86 -26.45 -1.73
N HIS A 316 18.19 -26.38 -1.70
CA HIS A 316 18.99 -26.55 -0.49
C HIS A 316 19.78 -25.26 -0.22
N PRO A 317 19.92 -24.83 1.04
CA PRO A 317 20.65 -23.62 1.38
C PRO A 317 22.12 -23.83 1.00
N MET A 318 22.52 -23.31 -0.16
CA MET A 318 23.92 -23.16 -0.52
C MET A 318 24.36 -21.78 -0.04
N THR A 319 25.45 -21.74 0.73
CA THR A 319 26.14 -20.50 1.05
C THR A 319 26.87 -20.04 -0.20
N MET A 320 26.31 -19.06 -0.91
CA MET A 320 27.01 -18.36 -1.98
C MET A 320 27.90 -17.28 -1.36
N CYS A 321 29.19 -17.29 -1.71
CA CYS A 321 30.14 -16.25 -1.32
C CYS A 321 30.44 -15.39 -2.55
N TYR A 322 30.16 -14.10 -2.46
CA TYR A 322 30.49 -13.14 -3.50
C TYR A 322 31.86 -12.53 -3.27
N TRP A 323 32.63 -12.36 -4.34
CA TRP A 323 33.85 -11.57 -4.35
C TRP A 323 33.72 -10.52 -5.46
N PHE A 324 33.63 -9.26 -5.08
CA PHE A 324 33.74 -8.15 -6.02
C PHE A 324 35.22 -7.81 -6.19
N ASP A 325 35.75 -8.01 -7.40
CA ASP A 325 37.08 -7.52 -7.77
C ASP A 325 36.90 -6.13 -8.39
N GLU A 326 37.13 -5.08 -7.60
CA GLU A 326 36.96 -3.67 -8.02
C GLU A 326 37.77 -3.30 -9.27
N ASN A 327 38.72 -4.13 -9.69
CA ASN A 327 39.57 -3.90 -10.86
C ASN A 327 39.16 -4.70 -12.10
N LYS A 328 38.09 -5.50 -12.04
CA LYS A 328 37.57 -6.25 -13.18
C LYS A 328 36.06 -6.08 -13.22
N GLU A 329 35.54 -5.64 -14.36
CA GLU A 329 34.10 -5.60 -14.68
C GLU A 329 33.48 -7.02 -14.79
N THR A 330 33.90 -7.96 -13.94
CA THR A 330 33.48 -9.36 -13.97
C THR A 330 33.26 -9.84 -12.54
N VAL A 331 32.03 -10.21 -12.25
CA VAL A 331 31.66 -10.91 -11.00
C VAL A 331 32.05 -12.38 -11.15
N THR A 332 32.92 -12.88 -10.26
CA THR A 332 33.25 -14.32 -10.20
C THR A 332 32.41 -14.97 -9.11
N ILE A 333 31.60 -15.95 -9.50
CA ILE A 333 30.68 -16.64 -8.60
C ILE A 333 31.26 -18.03 -8.29
N GLU A 334 31.57 -18.30 -7.02
CA GLU A 334 31.98 -19.61 -6.54
C GLU A 334 30.80 -20.30 -5.83
N VAL A 335 30.23 -21.32 -6.46
CA VAL A 335 29.15 -22.13 -5.87
C VAL A 335 29.77 -23.30 -5.10
N LYS A 336 29.66 -23.28 -3.76
CA LYS A 336 30.10 -24.40 -2.92
C LYS A 336 28.90 -25.29 -2.57
N SER A 337 28.84 -26.47 -3.17
CA SER A 337 27.90 -27.51 -2.74
C SER A 337 28.32 -28.05 -1.37
N GLY A 338 27.45 -27.93 -0.35
CA GLY A 338 27.61 -28.65 0.90
C GLY A 338 27.61 -30.17 0.68
N PRO A 339 28.24 -30.97 1.57
CA PRO A 339 28.21 -32.41 1.44
C PRO A 339 26.76 -32.91 1.52
N ALA A 340 26.31 -33.61 0.48
CA ALA A 340 25.00 -34.23 0.45
C ALA A 340 24.84 -35.17 1.66
N SER A 341 23.89 -34.88 2.55
CA SER A 341 23.53 -35.81 3.62
C SER A 341 22.85 -37.01 2.98
N ALA A 342 23.55 -38.14 2.95
CA ALA A 342 22.98 -39.41 2.53
C ALA A 342 21.91 -39.82 3.56
N THR A 343 20.65 -39.54 3.27
CA THR A 343 19.51 -40.15 3.95
C THR A 343 19.34 -41.56 3.39
N THR A 344 19.94 -42.53 4.07
CA THR A 344 19.64 -43.95 3.87
C THR A 344 18.17 -44.20 4.25
N ARG A 345 17.40 -44.75 3.31
CA ARG A 345 16.03 -45.27 3.53
C ARG A 345 16.05 -46.55 4.36
#